data_AF-A0AAU6VLK6-F1
#
_entry.id   AF-A0AAU6VLK6-F1
#
_cell.length_a   1.000
_cell.length_b   1.000
_cell.length_c   1.000
_cell.angle_alpha   90.00
_cell.angle_beta   90.00
_cell.angle_gamma   90.00
#
_symmetry.space_group_name_H-M   'P 1'
#
loop_
_entity.id
_entity.type
_entity.pdbx_description
1 polymer ?
#
loop_
_entity_poly.entity_id
_entity_poly.type
_entity_poly.pdbx_seq_one_letter_code
_entity_poly.pdbx_strand_id
1 'polypeptide(L)'
;MSALVQVRQQLQQARIQHEQEQPLTRPRTREEFDAYLDSLPKASAESSIAKAHALFDRSYKRQKIRRTYDSLTVKQRGMCCIAGGLSPDHANQSFDQLNDIQRQKVRKGLELMDSVTKRFEGRVGNVSQLAAPDFL
;
A
#
# COMPACT_ATOMS: atom_id res chain seq x y z
N MET A 1 -24.01 29.39 -17.52
CA MET A 1 -24.25 28.28 -16.59
C MET A 1 -23.13 27.25 -16.75
N SER A 2 -22.45 26.91 -15.66
CA SER A 2 -21.09 26.34 -15.63
C SER A 2 -21.02 24.87 -16.08
N ALA A 3 -19.99 24.52 -16.87
CA ALA A 3 -19.69 23.16 -17.35
C ALA A 3 -19.63 22.09 -16.25
N LEU A 4 -19.34 22.50 -15.01
CA LEU A 4 -19.33 21.61 -13.83
C LEU A 4 -20.73 21.05 -13.51
N VAL A 5 -21.80 21.78 -13.84
CA VAL A 5 -23.18 21.34 -13.61
C VAL A 5 -23.57 20.23 -14.61
N GLN A 6 -23.12 20.35 -15.87
CA GLN A 6 -23.33 19.33 -16.89
C GLN A 6 -22.58 18.03 -16.59
N VAL A 7 -21.31 18.13 -16.16
CA VAL A 7 -20.52 16.95 -15.76
C VAL A 7 -21.18 16.22 -14.59
N ARG A 8 -21.70 16.96 -13.60
CA ARG A 8 -22.42 16.37 -12.45
C ARG A 8 -23.71 15.68 -12.87
N GLN A 9 -24.46 16.26 -13.80
CA GLN A 9 -25.67 15.62 -14.35
C GLN A 9 -25.36 14.37 -15.17
N GLN A 10 -24.31 14.40 -15.99
CA GLN A 10 -23.88 13.22 -16.77
C GLN A 10 -23.44 12.07 -15.86
N LEU A 11 -22.70 12.34 -14.78
CA LEU A 11 -22.32 11.33 -13.80
C LEU A 11 -23.52 10.75 -13.04
N GLN A 12 -24.53 11.57 -12.73
CA GLN A 12 -25.77 11.08 -12.13
C GLN A 12 -26.57 10.19 -13.08
N GLN A 13 -26.67 10.58 -14.36
CA GLN A 13 -27.37 9.78 -15.38
C GLN A 13 -26.66 8.45 -15.65
N ALA A 14 -25.32 8.45 -15.76
CA ALA A 14 -24.54 7.23 -15.93
C ALA A 14 -24.66 6.28 -14.73
N ARG A 15 -24.73 6.82 -13.51
CA ARG A 15 -24.94 6.03 -12.30
C ARG A 15 -26.34 5.41 -12.25
N ILE A 16 -27.38 6.16 -12.63
CA ILE A 16 -28.76 5.66 -12.68
C ILE A 16 -28.91 4.58 -13.74
N GLN A 17 -28.25 4.72 -14.90
CA GLN A 17 -28.20 3.70 -15.94
C GLN A 17 -27.51 2.41 -15.44
N HIS A 18 -26.37 2.55 -14.75
CA HIS A 18 -25.67 1.41 -14.14
C HIS A 18 -26.47 0.73 -13.02
N GLU A 19 -27.24 1.48 -12.22
CA GLU A 19 -28.11 0.93 -11.17
C GLU A 19 -29.36 0.23 -11.74
N GLN A 20 -29.77 0.53 -12.98
CA GLN A 20 -30.93 -0.09 -13.64
C GLN A 20 -30.60 -1.38 -14.41
N GLU A 21 -29.34 -1.61 -14.81
CA GLU A 21 -28.99 -2.75 -15.66
C GLU A 21 -28.84 -4.09 -14.92
N GLN A 22 -28.75 -4.14 -13.59
CA GLN A 22 -28.67 -5.42 -12.87
C GLN A 22 -29.43 -5.40 -11.54
N PRO A 23 -30.64 -6.00 -11.45
CA PRO A 23 -31.18 -6.38 -10.15
C PRO A 23 -30.20 -7.36 -9.50
N LEU A 24 -29.67 -7.01 -8.33
CA LEU A 24 -28.87 -7.90 -7.49
C LEU A 24 -29.75 -9.01 -6.91
N THR A 25 -30.15 -9.97 -7.75
CA THR A 25 -30.82 -11.19 -7.32
C THR A 25 -29.80 -12.10 -6.67
N ARG A 26 -29.93 -12.31 -5.37
CA ARG A 26 -29.13 -13.27 -4.62
C ARG A 26 -29.46 -14.67 -5.16
N PRO A 27 -28.49 -15.46 -5.64
CA PRO A 27 -28.76 -16.80 -6.12
C PRO A 27 -29.32 -17.65 -4.98
N ARG A 28 -30.43 -18.34 -5.24
CA ARG A 28 -31.17 -19.16 -4.27
C ARG A 28 -30.76 -20.62 -4.32
N THR A 29 -30.16 -21.06 -5.43
CA THR A 29 -29.65 -22.41 -5.63
C THR A 29 -28.20 -22.39 -6.09
N ARG A 30 -27.51 -23.54 -5.94
CA ARG A 30 -26.12 -23.71 -6.38
C ARG A 30 -25.98 -23.57 -7.91
N GLU A 31 -26.96 -24.05 -8.65
CA GLU A 31 -27.02 -23.95 -10.12
C GLU A 31 -27.15 -22.51 -10.60
N GLU A 32 -27.98 -21.70 -9.94
CA GLU A 32 -28.09 -20.26 -10.20
C GLU A 32 -26.77 -19.53 -9.89
N PHE A 33 -26.05 -19.97 -8.85
CA PHE A 33 -24.75 -19.41 -8.49
C PHE A 33 -23.67 -19.75 -9.52
N ASP A 34 -23.63 -21.00 -9.99
CA ASP A 34 -22.67 -21.44 -11.01
C ASP A 34 -22.95 -20.75 -12.36
N ALA A 35 -24.22 -20.64 -12.77
CA ALA A 35 -24.62 -19.88 -13.95
C ALA A 35 -24.27 -18.38 -13.84
N TYR A 36 -24.41 -17.80 -12.64
CA TYR A 36 -23.97 -16.44 -12.37
C TYR A 36 -22.45 -16.29 -12.51
N LEU A 37 -21.66 -17.20 -11.93
CA LEU A 37 -20.20 -17.20 -12.08
C LEU A 37 -19.76 -17.37 -13.54
N ASP A 38 -20.49 -18.14 -14.33
CA ASP A 38 -20.24 -18.31 -15.76
C ASP A 38 -20.64 -17.09 -16.60
N SER A 39 -21.63 -16.32 -16.15
CA SER A 39 -22.04 -15.05 -16.79
C SER A 39 -21.06 -13.91 -16.55
N LEU A 40 -20.20 -14.02 -15.52
CA LEU A 40 -19.21 -13.00 -15.23
C LEU A 40 -18.06 -13.06 -16.26
N PRO A 41 -17.53 -11.91 -16.70
CA PRO A 41 -16.37 -11.88 -17.58
C PRO A 41 -15.16 -12.51 -16.87
N LYS A 42 -14.81 -13.73 -17.27
CA LYS A 42 -13.65 -14.45 -16.75
C LYS A 42 -12.38 -13.79 -17.28
N ALA A 43 -11.61 -13.14 -16.41
CA ALA A 43 -10.27 -12.71 -16.76
C ALA A 43 -9.44 -13.94 -17.16
N SER A 44 -8.66 -13.85 -18.24
CA SER A 44 -7.85 -14.99 -18.68
C SER A 44 -6.91 -15.43 -17.55
N ALA A 45 -6.71 -16.74 -17.41
CA ALA A 45 -5.78 -17.30 -16.44
C ALA A 45 -4.37 -16.69 -16.64
N GLU A 46 -3.96 -16.49 -17.90
CA GLU A 46 -2.71 -15.83 -18.27
C GLU A 46 -2.62 -14.39 -17.74
N SER A 47 -3.69 -13.60 -17.81
CA SER A 47 -3.72 -12.23 -17.26
C SER A 47 -3.57 -12.25 -15.73
N SER A 48 -4.21 -13.21 -15.05
CA SER A 48 -4.12 -13.38 -13.61
C SER A 48 -2.71 -13.79 -13.17
N ILE A 49 -2.10 -14.72 -13.90
CA ILE A 49 -0.72 -15.17 -13.70
C ILE A 49 0.26 -14.01 -13.95
N ALA A 50 0.12 -13.28 -15.06
CA ALA A 50 0.97 -12.13 -15.37
C ALA A 50 0.87 -11.03 -14.32
N LYS A 51 -0.33 -10.73 -13.82
CA LYS A 51 -0.52 -9.79 -12.69
C LYS A 51 0.17 -10.27 -11.43
N ALA A 52 0.10 -11.57 -11.11
CA ALA A 52 0.79 -12.14 -9.97
C ALA A 52 2.33 -12.02 -10.12
N HIS A 53 2.88 -12.32 -11.31
CA HIS A 53 4.31 -12.14 -11.58
C HIS A 53 4.75 -10.68 -11.51
N ALA A 54 3.92 -9.74 -11.98
CA ALA A 54 4.20 -8.31 -11.90
C ALA A 54 4.36 -7.81 -10.44
N LEU A 55 3.70 -8.46 -9.46
CA LEU A 55 3.91 -8.16 -8.03
C LEU A 55 5.32 -8.51 -7.53
N PHE A 56 6.05 -9.37 -8.24
CA PHE A 56 7.40 -9.78 -7.89
C PHE A 56 8.48 -9.11 -8.73
N ASP A 57 8.10 -8.31 -9.73
CA ASP A 57 9.04 -7.53 -10.52
C ASP A 57 9.76 -6.48 -9.66
N ARG A 58 11.02 -6.21 -10.00
CA ARG A 58 11.87 -5.22 -9.32
C ARG A 58 11.26 -3.83 -9.41
N SER A 59 10.59 -3.51 -10.51
CA SER A 59 9.88 -2.24 -10.72
C SER A 59 8.78 -2.04 -9.68
N TYR A 60 7.97 -3.07 -9.42
CA TYR A 60 6.88 -3.05 -8.45
C TYR A 60 7.41 -2.94 -7.02
N LYS A 61 8.43 -3.71 -6.65
CA LYS A 61 9.07 -3.61 -5.33
C LYS A 61 9.64 -2.21 -5.08
N ARG A 62 10.33 -1.62 -6.06
CA ARG A 62 10.84 -0.24 -5.98
C ARG A 62 9.70 0.76 -5.80
N GLN A 63 8.60 0.59 -6.53
CA GLN A 63 7.43 1.46 -6.39
C GLN A 63 6.79 1.34 -5.00
N LYS A 64 6.72 0.13 -4.44
CA LYS A 64 6.24 -0.09 -3.07
C LYS A 64 7.15 0.58 -2.05
N ILE A 65 8.47 0.39 -2.15
CA ILE A 65 9.45 1.05 -1.28
C ILE A 65 9.30 2.57 -1.34
N ARG A 66 9.19 3.13 -2.56
CA ARG A 66 8.99 4.57 -2.77
C ARG A 66 7.74 5.06 -2.03
N ARG A 67 6.59 4.43 -2.28
CA ARG A 67 5.31 4.82 -1.64
C ARG A 67 5.39 4.72 -0.12
N THR A 68 5.96 3.65 0.41
CA THR A 68 6.11 3.46 1.86
C THR A 68 7.05 4.50 2.47
N TYR A 69 8.19 4.77 1.85
CA TYR A 69 9.15 5.76 2.36
C TYR A 69 8.55 7.17 2.34
N ASP A 70 7.90 7.54 1.24
CA ASP A 70 7.29 8.87 1.09
C ASP A 70 6.08 9.06 2.04
N SER A 71 5.42 7.97 2.46
CA SER A 71 4.34 8.04 3.46
C SER A 71 4.81 8.17 4.91
N LEU A 72 6.11 7.95 5.19
CA LEU A 72 6.66 8.15 6.53
C LEU A 72 6.67 9.64 6.89
N THR A 73 6.42 9.93 8.16
CA THR A 73 6.62 11.28 8.72
C THR A 73 8.10 11.69 8.62
N VAL A 74 8.37 12.99 8.64
CA VAL A 74 9.75 13.52 8.62
C VAL A 74 10.58 12.94 9.77
N LYS A 75 9.99 12.80 10.96
CA LYS A 75 10.63 12.18 12.12
C LYS A 75 11.03 10.72 11.85
N GLN A 76 10.14 9.92 11.26
CA GLN A 76 10.43 8.53 10.91
C GLN A 76 11.52 8.42 9.84
N ARG A 77 11.49 9.29 8.82
CA ARG A 77 12.57 9.37 7.82
C ARG A 77 13.90 9.79 8.44
N GLY A 78 13.87 10.72 9.39
CA GLY A 78 15.02 11.14 10.18
C GLY A 78 15.65 9.99 10.95
N MET A 79 14.85 9.15 11.61
CA MET A 79 15.33 7.93 12.28
C MET A 79 16.04 6.98 11.30
N CYS A 80 15.46 6.77 10.11
CA CYS A 80 16.10 5.96 9.06
C CYS A 80 17.45 6.55 8.63
N CYS A 81 17.54 7.88 8.50
CA CYS A 81 18.77 8.57 8.10
C CYS A 81 19.86 8.40 9.16
N ILE A 82 19.55 8.70 10.43
CA ILE A 82 20.49 8.62 11.56
C ILE A 82 21.01 7.19 11.71
N ALA A 83 20.12 6.20 11.76
CA ALA A 83 20.49 4.80 11.90
C ALA A 83 21.38 4.30 10.73
N GLY A 84 21.23 4.89 9.55
CA GLY A 84 22.00 4.58 8.34
C GLY A 84 23.29 5.40 8.14
N GLY A 85 23.61 6.34 9.05
CA GLY A 85 24.75 7.25 8.89
C GLY A 85 24.56 8.29 7.77
N LEU A 86 23.33 8.71 7.53
CA LEU A 86 22.95 9.82 6.63
C LEU A 86 22.54 11.03 7.49
N SER A 87 22.87 12.25 7.06
CA SER A 87 22.45 13.46 7.77
C SER A 87 20.91 13.51 7.88
N PRO A 88 20.33 13.81 9.05
CA PRO A 88 18.89 13.99 9.24
C PRO A 88 18.27 15.03 8.30
N ASP A 89 19.04 15.98 7.75
CA ASP A 89 18.54 17.01 6.85
C ASP A 89 17.90 16.41 5.58
N HIS A 90 18.35 15.22 5.19
CA HIS A 90 17.83 14.48 4.04
C HIS A 90 16.44 13.88 4.31
N ALA A 91 15.94 13.92 5.55
CA ALA A 91 14.62 13.38 5.91
C ALA A 91 13.45 14.14 5.25
N ASN A 92 13.68 15.40 4.83
CA ASN A 92 12.69 16.19 4.11
C ASN A 92 12.58 15.81 2.62
N GLN A 93 13.51 15.00 2.10
CA GLN A 93 13.53 14.59 0.71
C GLN A 93 12.59 13.39 0.48
N SER A 94 12.02 13.31 -0.72
CA SER A 94 11.33 12.12 -1.21
C SER A 94 12.32 11.05 -1.62
N PHE A 95 11.87 9.80 -1.72
CA PHE A 95 12.73 8.67 -2.07
C PHE A 95 13.45 8.86 -3.42
N ASP A 96 12.79 9.50 -4.39
CA ASP A 96 13.37 9.73 -5.72
C ASP A 96 14.39 10.89 -5.73
N GLN A 97 14.31 11.82 -4.78
CA GLN A 97 15.31 12.89 -4.60
C GLN A 97 16.61 12.39 -3.96
N LEU A 98 16.57 11.25 -3.27
CA LEU A 98 17.77 10.61 -2.74
C LEU A 98 18.56 9.94 -3.87
N ASN A 99 19.89 10.12 -3.86
CA ASN A 99 20.79 9.36 -4.71
C ASN A 99 20.94 7.91 -4.22
N ASP A 100 21.58 7.05 -5.02
CA ASP A 100 21.66 5.63 -4.71
C ASP A 100 22.45 5.32 -3.44
N ILE A 101 23.49 6.10 -3.13
CA ILE A 101 24.26 5.96 -1.89
C ILE A 101 23.37 6.32 -0.68
N GLN A 102 22.60 7.40 -0.78
CA GLN A 102 21.66 7.84 0.25
C GLN A 102 20.55 6.80 0.46
N ARG A 103 19.97 6.24 -0.62
CA ARG A 103 18.99 5.15 -0.54
C ARG A 103 19.57 3.92 0.14
N GLN A 104 20.83 3.58 -0.14
CA GLN A 104 21.50 2.45 0.52
C GLN A 104 21.74 2.73 2.01
N LYS A 105 22.03 3.97 2.40
CA LYS A 105 22.09 4.36 3.82
C LYS A 105 20.72 4.25 4.49
N VAL A 106 19.65 4.71 3.85
CA VAL A 106 18.27 4.53 4.35
C VAL A 106 17.95 3.05 4.54
N ARG A 107 18.31 2.18 3.58
CA ARG A 107 18.16 0.72 3.70
C ARG A 107 18.88 0.17 4.94
N LYS A 108 20.15 0.54 5.16
CA LYS A 108 20.92 0.14 6.35
C LYS A 108 20.27 0.62 7.65
N GLY A 109 19.73 1.84 7.64
CA GLY A 109 19.01 2.38 8.80
C GLY A 109 17.75 1.58 9.14
N LEU A 110 16.97 1.19 8.13
CA LEU A 110 15.82 0.30 8.32
C LEU A 110 16.23 -1.08 8.88
N GLU A 111 17.33 -1.67 8.37
CA GLU A 111 17.87 -2.94 8.87
C GLU A 111 18.28 -2.85 10.34
N LEU A 112 18.93 -1.76 10.76
CA LEU A 112 19.33 -1.56 12.14
C LEU A 112 18.12 -1.42 13.07
N MET A 113 17.12 -0.62 12.68
CA MET A 113 15.90 -0.44 13.47
C MET A 113 15.10 -1.73 13.61
N ASP A 114 15.00 -2.53 12.55
CA ASP A 114 14.37 -3.86 12.59
C ASP A 114 15.11 -4.79 13.56
N SER A 115 16.44 -4.79 13.52
CA SER A 115 17.27 -5.57 14.45
C SER A 115 17.07 -5.17 15.92
N VAL A 116 17.04 -3.87 16.20
CA VAL A 116 16.78 -3.35 17.55
C VAL A 116 15.39 -3.74 18.04
N THR A 117 14.37 -3.53 17.20
CA THR A 117 12.97 -3.83 17.55
C THR A 117 12.79 -5.33 17.82
N LYS A 118 13.29 -6.20 16.93
CA LYS A 118 13.24 -7.66 17.11
C LYS A 118 13.96 -8.13 18.36
N ARG A 119 15.13 -7.57 18.66
CA ARG A 119 15.89 -7.93 19.87
C ARG A 119 15.11 -7.57 21.13
N PHE A 120 14.50 -6.39 21.15
CA PHE A 120 13.73 -5.93 22.29
C PHE A 120 12.45 -6.76 22.43
N GLU A 121 11.68 -6.91 21.35
CA GLU A 121 10.45 -7.72 21.33
C GLU A 121 10.70 -9.18 21.72
N GLY A 122 11.82 -9.77 21.27
CA GLY A 122 12.20 -11.12 21.63
C GLY A 122 12.55 -11.31 23.11
N ARG A 123 12.76 -10.24 23.88
CA ARG A 123 13.08 -10.29 25.32
C ARG A 123 11.92 -9.90 26.21
N VAL A 124 11.12 -8.92 25.81
CA VAL A 124 10.06 -8.36 26.67
C VAL A 124 8.66 -8.56 26.12
N GLY A 125 8.52 -9.19 24.95
CA GLY A 125 7.25 -9.28 24.24
C GLY A 125 6.95 -8.03 23.42
N ASN A 126 5.70 -7.88 22.94
CA ASN A 126 5.33 -6.80 22.04
C ASN A 126 5.52 -5.42 22.70
N VAL A 127 6.42 -4.60 22.13
CA VAL A 127 6.75 -3.25 22.63
C VAL A 127 5.54 -2.32 22.72
N SER A 128 4.52 -2.50 21.88
CA SER A 128 3.30 -1.68 21.91
C SER A 128 2.39 -1.99 23.10
N GLN A 129 2.65 -3.07 23.83
CA GLN A 129 1.87 -3.49 25.01
C GLN A 129 2.54 -3.12 26.33
N LEU A 130 3.77 -2.60 26.29
CA LEU A 130 4.48 -2.16 27.49
C LEU A 130 3.85 -0.87 28.02
N ALA A 131 3.71 -0.80 29.33
CA ALA A 131 3.16 0.34 30.04
C ALA A 131 4.27 1.19 30.66
N ALA A 132 3.96 2.44 31.02
CA ALA A 132 4.92 3.30 31.70
C ALA A 132 5.58 2.68 32.95
N PRO A 133 4.86 1.91 33.81
CA PRO A 133 5.48 1.20 34.93
C PRO A 133 6.56 0.19 34.55
N ASP A 134 6.60 -0.32 33.31
CA ASP A 134 7.64 -1.25 32.86
C ASP A 134 8.99 -0.55 32.60
N PHE A 135 9.01 0.79 32.62
CA PHE A 135 10.18 1.64 32.31
C PHE A 135 10.61 2.57 33.47
N LEU A 136 9.92 2.53 34.61
CA LEU A 136 10.17 3.35 35.80
C LEU A 136 10.76 2.49 36.93
#